data_AF-A0A4P8JC51-F1
#
_entry.id   AF-A0A4P8JC51-F1
#
_cell.length_a   1.000
_cell.length_b   1.000
_cell.length_c   1.000
_cell.angle_alpha   90.00
_cell.angle_beta   90.00
_cell.angle_gamma   90.00
#
_symmetry.space_group_name_H-M   'P 1'
#
loop_
_entity.id
_entity.type
_entity.pdbx_description
1 polymer ?
#
loop_
_entity_poly.entity_id
_entity_poly.type
_entity_poly.pdbx_seq_one_letter_code
_entity_poly.pdbx_strand_id
1 'polypeptide(L)'
;ACVVLDFSTYDSSIQPLIRDVIIGCCGADGSMDYINMNKPLPSECRDSVTGNAYFHGCVDELTWYLEGKTGWLAGIVLASCMISVVNAVMSMVLIQAVKKEEEEATI
;
A
#
# COMPACT_ATOMS: atom_id res chain seq x y z
N ALA A 1 -7.47 -0.12 -4.02
CA ALA A 1 -6.21 -0.67 -3.48
C ALA A 1 -5.96 -0.25 -2.03
N CYS A 2 -6.27 0.99 -1.62
CA CYS A 2 -6.12 1.45 -0.22
C CYS A 2 -6.79 0.52 0.81
N VAL A 3 -8.06 0.16 0.58
CA VAL A 3 -8.85 -0.73 1.47
C VAL A 3 -8.22 -2.12 1.70
N VAL A 4 -7.41 -2.62 0.77
CA VAL A 4 -6.80 -3.96 0.89
C VAL A 4 -5.58 -3.92 1.82
N LEU A 5 -4.87 -2.79 1.89
CA LEU A 5 -3.70 -2.63 2.78
C LEU A 5 -4.12 -2.36 4.23
N ASP A 6 -5.23 -1.64 4.43
CA ASP A 6 -5.84 -1.49 5.76
C ASP A 6 -6.17 -2.86 6.37
N PHE A 7 -6.77 -3.79 5.61
CA PHE A 7 -7.13 -5.12 6.13
C PHE A 7 -5.92 -5.97 6.56
N SER A 8 -4.77 -5.85 5.88
CA SER A 8 -3.57 -6.62 6.21
C SER A 8 -2.75 -6.06 7.37
N THR A 9 -2.90 -4.77 7.70
CA THR A 9 -2.14 -4.12 8.77
C THR A 9 -2.97 -3.78 10.01
N TYR A 10 -4.30 -3.93 9.93
CA TYR A 10 -5.25 -3.67 11.02
C TYR A 10 -4.91 -4.41 12.34
N ASP A 11 -4.27 -5.58 12.27
CA ASP A 11 -3.96 -6.42 13.44
C ASP A 11 -2.44 -6.50 13.78
N SER A 12 -1.61 -5.66 13.14
CA SER A 12 -0.15 -5.74 13.31
C SER A 12 0.37 -4.78 14.38
N SER A 13 1.29 -5.28 15.25
CA SER A 13 1.97 -4.50 16.31
C SER A 13 2.84 -3.33 15.82
N ILE A 14 2.83 -3.05 14.51
CA ILE A 14 3.57 -2.00 13.81
C ILE A 14 2.76 -0.68 13.76
N GLN A 15 1.44 -0.72 14.01
CA GLN A 15 0.58 0.48 14.12
C GLN A 15 1.14 1.61 15.00
N PRO A 16 1.65 1.36 16.23
CA PRO A 16 2.24 2.42 17.05
C PRO A 16 3.51 3.00 16.42
N LEU A 17 4.29 2.20 15.68
CA LEU A 17 5.52 2.66 15.04
C LEU A 17 5.26 3.64 13.89
N ILE A 18 4.24 3.36 13.06
CA ILE A 18 3.86 4.24 11.94
C ILE A 18 3.25 5.55 12.47
N ARG A 19 2.43 5.44 13.52
CA ARG A 19 1.74 6.57 14.15
C ARG A 19 2.70 7.50 14.92
N ASP A 20 3.69 6.96 15.62
CA ASP A 20 4.54 7.75 16.53
C ASP A 20 5.87 8.23 15.92
N VAL A 21 6.37 7.58 14.86
CA VAL A 21 7.74 7.85 14.34
C VAL A 21 7.75 8.40 12.91
N ILE A 22 6.76 8.08 12.07
CA ILE A 22 6.97 8.15 10.62
C ILE A 22 6.40 9.43 9.97
N ILE A 23 5.33 10.02 10.52
CA ILE A 23 4.51 10.95 9.72
C ILE A 23 4.46 12.37 10.29
N GLY A 24 4.77 12.59 11.58
CA GLY A 24 4.87 13.95 12.13
C GLY A 24 3.68 14.85 11.71
N CYS A 25 2.47 14.38 11.95
CA CYS A 25 1.25 14.96 11.41
C CYS A 25 0.22 15.21 12.52
N CYS A 26 -0.78 16.03 12.21
CA CYS A 26 -1.87 16.28 13.13
C CYS A 26 -3.18 16.54 12.39
N GLY A 27 -4.28 16.00 12.89
CA GLY A 27 -5.60 16.21 12.27
C GLY A 27 -5.73 15.60 10.88
N ALA A 28 -6.85 15.85 10.23
CA ALA A 28 -7.07 15.46 8.84
C ALA A 28 -6.34 16.43 7.90
N ASP A 29 -6.44 17.74 8.19
CA ASP A 29 -5.87 18.85 7.42
C ASP A 29 -4.93 19.74 8.28
N GLY A 30 -4.25 19.14 9.25
CA GLY A 30 -3.33 19.84 10.13
C GLY A 30 -3.93 20.18 11.51
N SER A 31 -3.15 20.89 12.33
CA SER A 31 -3.57 21.38 13.63
C SER A 31 -4.71 22.42 13.58
N MET A 32 -4.98 22.99 12.40
CA MET A 32 -6.03 23.99 12.19
C MET A 32 -7.44 23.42 12.38
N ASP A 33 -7.64 22.11 12.15
CA ASP A 33 -8.91 21.42 12.40
C ASP A 33 -9.40 21.61 13.84
N TYR A 34 -8.47 21.52 14.81
CA TYR A 34 -8.79 21.67 16.22
C TYR A 34 -9.06 23.13 16.60
N ILE A 35 -8.30 24.06 16.01
CA ILE A 35 -8.45 25.50 16.24
C ILE A 35 -9.81 25.98 15.71
N ASN A 36 -10.20 25.56 14.50
CA ASN A 36 -11.47 25.92 13.87
C ASN A 36 -12.68 25.32 14.62
N MET A 37 -12.51 24.17 15.26
CA MET A 37 -13.55 23.54 16.08
C MET A 37 -13.56 24.01 17.55
N ASN A 38 -12.77 25.02 17.91
CA ASN A 38 -12.63 25.49 19.29
C ASN A 38 -12.26 24.37 20.29
N LYS A 39 -11.51 23.36 19.82
CA LYS A 39 -11.04 22.24 20.65
C LYS A 39 -9.58 22.45 21.07
N PRO A 40 -9.20 22.07 22.30
CA PRO A 40 -7.81 22.08 22.71
C PRO A 40 -7.00 21.07 21.88
N LEU A 41 -5.77 21.44 21.55
CA LEU A 41 -4.87 20.58 20.79
C LEU A 41 -4.35 19.45 21.70
N PRO A 42 -4.48 18.17 21.29
CA PRO A 42 -3.99 17.06 22.10
C PRO A 42 -2.46 17.07 22.19
N SER A 43 -1.90 16.51 23.27
CA SER A 43 -0.43 16.47 23.47
C SER A 43 0.30 15.65 22.41
N GLU A 44 -0.37 14.71 21.75
CA GLU A 44 0.23 13.91 20.67
C GLU A 44 0.46 14.71 19.38
N CYS A 45 -0.24 15.83 19.21
CA CYS A 45 -0.10 16.72 18.05
C CYS A 45 1.13 17.64 18.15
N ARG A 46 1.86 17.58 19.27
CA ARG A 46 3.11 18.32 19.47
C ARG A 46 4.30 17.45 19.14
N ASP A 47 5.23 18.02 18.39
CA ASP A 47 6.55 17.46 18.18
C ASP A 47 7.28 17.34 19.52
N SER A 48 7.79 16.14 19.82
CA SER A 48 8.54 15.86 21.05
C SER A 48 9.90 16.55 21.08
N VAL A 49 10.42 16.98 19.94
CA VAL A 49 11.71 17.67 19.78
C VAL A 49 11.53 19.18 19.87
N THR A 50 10.65 19.78 19.07
CA THR A 50 10.46 21.25 19.05
C THR A 50 9.35 21.77 19.95
N GLY A 51 8.41 20.92 20.39
CA GLY A 51 7.24 21.32 21.18
C GLY A 51 6.17 22.09 20.39
N ASN A 52 6.38 22.29 19.09
CA ASN A 52 5.44 22.94 18.19
C ASN A 52 4.39 21.95 17.69
N ALA A 53 3.26 22.46 17.24
CA ALA A 53 2.22 21.64 16.62
C ALA A 53 2.63 21.23 15.20
N TYR A 54 2.27 20.00 14.79
CA TYR A 54 2.38 19.61 13.40
C TYR A 54 1.35 20.36 12.54
N PHE A 55 1.82 20.92 11.42
CA PHE A 55 0.98 21.68 10.49
C PHE A 55 0.39 20.81 9.37
N HIS A 56 1.03 19.68 9.06
CA HIS A 56 0.57 18.79 8.00
C HIS A 56 -0.49 17.82 8.50
N GLY A 57 -1.50 17.60 7.65
CA GLY A 57 -2.54 16.61 7.85
C GLY A 57 -1.99 15.19 7.73
N CYS A 58 -2.52 14.27 8.54
CA CYS A 58 -2.08 12.89 8.50
C CYS A 58 -2.49 12.17 7.21
N VAL A 59 -3.52 12.66 6.52
CA VAL A 59 -3.99 12.08 5.25
C VAL A 59 -3.00 12.34 4.13
N ASP A 60 -2.50 13.57 4.02
CA ASP A 60 -1.57 13.94 2.96
C ASP A 60 -0.24 13.21 3.12
N GLU A 61 0.35 13.28 4.31
CA GLU A 61 1.66 12.70 4.55
C GLU A 61 1.64 11.17 4.42
N LEU A 62 0.54 10.53 4.84
CA LEU A 62 0.33 9.10 4.60
C LEU A 62 0.19 8.79 3.10
N THR A 63 -0.47 9.67 2.34
CA THR A 63 -0.62 9.50 0.88
C THR A 63 0.74 9.54 0.18
N TRP A 64 1.56 10.56 0.47
CA TRP A 64 2.92 10.67 -0.08
C TRP A 64 3.80 9.47 0.32
N TYR A 65 3.71 9.03 1.58
CA TYR A 65 4.43 7.87 2.07
C TYR A 65 4.03 6.59 1.33
N LEU A 66 2.73 6.36 1.17
CA LEU A 66 2.19 5.19 0.47
C LEU A 66 2.52 5.23 -1.02
N GLU A 67 2.44 6.39 -1.67
CA GLU A 67 2.75 6.53 -3.09
C GLU A 67 4.21 6.15 -3.38
N GLY A 68 5.15 6.67 -2.60
CA GLY A 68 6.58 6.36 -2.77
C GLY A 68 6.93 4.90 -2.46
N LYS A 69 6.30 4.29 -1.46
CA LYS A 69 6.63 2.92 -1.00
C LYS A 69 5.86 1.81 -1.68
N THR A 70 4.64 2.05 -2.17
CA THR A 70 3.81 1.01 -2.78
C THR A 70 3.90 1.01 -4.30
N GLY A 71 4.39 2.08 -4.92
CA GLY A 71 4.50 2.18 -6.38
C GLY A 71 5.30 1.04 -7.02
N TRP A 72 6.47 0.72 -6.47
CA TRP A 72 7.33 -0.35 -7.00
C TRP A 72 6.71 -1.75 -6.77
N LEU A 73 6.04 -1.97 -5.64
CA LEU A 73 5.33 -3.23 -5.35
C LEU A 73 4.16 -3.45 -6.31
N ALA A 74 3.36 -2.41 -6.56
CA ALA A 74 2.25 -2.47 -7.52
C ALA A 74 2.75 -2.82 -8.93
N GLY A 75 3.90 -2.26 -9.34
CA GLY A 75 4.54 -2.59 -10.62
C GLY A 75 4.94 -4.06 -10.72
N ILE A 76 5.57 -4.62 -9.68
CA ILE A 76 5.98 -6.03 -9.65
C ILE A 76 4.77 -6.97 -9.73
N VAL A 77 3.69 -6.66 -9.00
CA VAL A 77 2.47 -7.48 -9.01
C VAL A 77 1.79 -7.46 -10.37
N LEU A 78 1.69 -6.30 -11.03
CA LEU A 78 1.12 -6.23 -12.37
C LEU A 78 1.98 -7.01 -13.39
N ALA A 79 3.31 -6.92 -13.29
CA ALA A 79 4.21 -7.69 -14.14
C ALA A 79 4.08 -9.21 -13.92
N SER A 80 3.98 -9.67 -12.67
CA SER A 80 3.84 -11.09 -12.35
C SER A 80 2.50 -11.66 -12.85
N CYS A 81 1.42 -10.88 -12.78
CA CYS A 81 0.13 -11.25 -13.38
C CYS A 81 0.25 -11.43 -14.90
N MET A 82 0.95 -10.52 -15.59
CA MET A 82 1.13 -10.62 -17.05
C MET A 82 1.95 -11.86 -17.44
N ILE A 83 3.02 -12.15 -16.70
CA ILE A 83 3.83 -13.36 -16.91
C ILE A 83 2.99 -14.62 -16.70
N SER A 84 2.10 -14.62 -15.70
CA SER A 84 1.22 -15.76 -15.41
C SER A 84 0.27 -16.06 -16.56
N VAL A 85 -0.27 -15.02 -17.21
CA VAL A 85 -1.13 -15.17 -18.40
C VAL A 85 -0.34 -15.77 -19.57
N VAL A 86 0.88 -15.26 -19.82
CA VAL A 86 1.75 -15.79 -20.89
C VAL A 86 2.09 -17.26 -20.65
N ASN A 87 2.45 -17.61 -19.42
CA ASN A 87 2.75 -19.00 -19.06
C ASN A 87 1.54 -19.90 -19.26
N ALA A 88 0.33 -19.46 -18.88
CA ALA A 88 -0.89 -20.23 -19.09
C ALA A 88 -1.17 -20.50 -20.58
N VAL A 89 -0.99 -19.49 -21.44
CA VAL A 89 -1.16 -19.63 -22.89
C VAL A 89 -0.12 -20.59 -23.48
N MET A 90 1.15 -20.43 -23.12
CA MET A 90 2.23 -21.32 -23.56
C MET A 90 1.98 -22.77 -23.13
N SER A 91 1.52 -22.98 -21.89
CA SER A 91 1.14 -24.31 -21.41
C SER A 91 0.00 -24.93 -22.23
N MET A 92 -1.03 -24.16 -22.57
CA MET A 92 -2.12 -24.67 -23.43
C MET A 92 -1.62 -25.07 -24.81
N VAL A 93 -0.76 -24.27 -25.43
CA VAL A 93 -0.18 -24.57 -26.75
C VAL A 93 0.71 -25.81 -26.69
N LEU A 94 1.56 -25.93 -25.67
CA LEU A 94 2.41 -27.11 -25.47
C LEU A 94 1.58 -28.39 -25.30
N ILE A 95 0.49 -28.33 -24.52
CA ILE A 95 -0.41 -29.49 -24.34
C ILE A 95 -1.05 -29.89 -25.68
N GLN A 96 -1.44 -28.92 -26.52
CA GLN A 96 -1.99 -29.22 -27.85
C GLN A 96 -0.94 -29.81 -28.79
N ALA A 97 0.29 -29.31 -28.76
CA ALA A 97 1.39 -29.84 -29.58
C ALA A 97 1.74 -31.28 -29.21
N VAL A 98 1.89 -31.57 -27.91
CA VAL A 98 2.21 -32.92 -27.41
C VAL A 98 1.10 -33.92 -27.77
N LYS A 99 -0.17 -33.55 -27.60
CA LYS A 99 -1.30 -34.43 -27.97
C LYS A 99 -1.30 -34.81 -29.44
N LYS A 100 -0.90 -33.87 -30.31
CA LYS A 100 -0.79 -34.14 -31.76
C LYS A 100 0.34 -35.12 -32.07
N GLU A 101 1.49 -34.98 -31.41
CA GLU A 101 2.60 -35.92 -31.55
C GLU A 101 2.23 -37.33 -31.06
N GLU A 102 1.46 -37.44 -29.97
CA GLU A 102 0.97 -38.73 -29.47
C GLU A 102 -0.03 -39.42 -30.42
N GLU A 103 -0.94 -38.66 -31.05
CA GLU A 103 -1.86 -39.19 -32.07
C GLU A 103 -1.10 -39.70 -33.31
N GLU A 104 -0.08 -38.98 -33.77
CA GLU A 104 0.76 -39.41 -34.90
C GLU A 104 1.61 -40.66 -34.59
N ALA A 105 2.03 -40.85 -33.33
CA ALA A 105 2.84 -42.00 -32.91
C ALA A 105 2.03 -43.29 -32.69
N THR A 106 0.70 -43.21 -32.57
CA THR A 106 -0.17 -44.36 -32.28
C THR A 106 -0.83 -44.95 -33.54
N ILE A 107 -0.56 -44.37 -34.72
CA ILE A 107 -1.07 -44.80 -36.04
C ILE A 107 -0.03 -45.66 -36.78
#